data_AF-A0A839SWD9-F1
#
_entry.id   AF-A0A839SWD9-F1
#
_cell.length_a   1.000
_cell.length_b   1.000
_cell.length_c   1.000
_cell.angle_alpha   90.00
_cell.angle_beta   90.00
_cell.angle_gamma   90.00
#
_symmetry.space_group_name_H-M   'P 1'
#
loop_
_entity.id
_entity.type
_entity.pdbx_description
1 polymer ?
#
loop_
_entity_poly.entity_id
_entity_poly.type
_entity_poly.pdbx_seq_one_letter_code
_entity_poly.pdbx_strand_id
1 'polypeptide(L)'
;MLGTSAAALMHGQMKAKAVSDIAASSAFWINPVLATDAAIQLDRWLTEVSQSAATVYDKALDGVYLDAMRVGSTKALGGAYHRLFDGGHDLASAWKRVREALPDDTFGQEVSGYLSAIWKDVVTPMGLPVISFDKGRYDAVAEGLQQTLGVSYEWLYDLATFTATEGIGALVGALALVLKWRQAQVKEFSEIVGALGVTAMVSLNPILAVVVVLGAARTYQLSQQKDAGKGALKGLLSGSASSGSLIATSLMIGGPVWVGVIAGVVVSVLVRQGCSDKSLDRIKERGSKFCEIKGHELIAGARALMPALVRK
;
A
#
# COMPACT_ATOMS: atom_id res chain seq x y z
N MET A 1 24.47 -22.78 -36.96
CA MET A 1 24.54 -22.54 -35.49
C MET A 1 23.93 -21.21 -35.02
N LEU A 2 23.29 -20.39 -35.88
CA LEU A 2 22.68 -19.11 -35.46
C LEU A 2 21.24 -19.22 -34.90
N GLY A 3 20.52 -20.32 -35.16
CA GLY A 3 19.10 -20.48 -34.78
C GLY A 3 18.85 -20.81 -33.30
N THR A 4 19.80 -21.46 -32.62
CA THR A 4 19.66 -21.83 -31.20
C THR A 4 19.81 -20.63 -30.25
N SER A 5 20.60 -19.62 -30.63
CA SER A 5 20.82 -18.42 -29.82
C SER A 5 19.61 -17.49 -29.81
N ALA A 6 18.89 -17.34 -30.94
CA ALA A 6 17.71 -16.49 -31.03
C ALA A 6 16.51 -17.08 -30.26
N ALA A 7 16.32 -18.41 -30.33
CA ALA A 7 15.27 -19.09 -29.58
C ALA A 7 15.51 -19.03 -28.06
N ALA A 8 16.77 -19.18 -27.61
CA ALA A 8 17.13 -19.03 -26.21
C ALA A 8 16.92 -17.59 -25.69
N LEU A 9 17.27 -16.58 -26.50
CA LEU A 9 17.02 -15.17 -26.21
C LEU A 9 15.52 -14.85 -26.11
N MET A 10 14.71 -15.32 -27.07
CA MET A 10 13.26 -15.12 -27.04
C MET A 10 12.62 -15.84 -25.84
N HIS A 11 13.06 -17.06 -25.53
CA HIS A 11 12.57 -17.80 -24.36
C HIS A 11 12.93 -17.09 -23.05
N GLY A 12 14.13 -16.51 -22.95
CA GLY A 12 14.55 -15.69 -21.82
C GLY A 12 13.71 -14.41 -21.67
N GLN A 13 13.42 -13.72 -22.78
CA GLN A 13 12.59 -12.51 -22.79
C GLN A 13 11.14 -12.79 -22.41
N MET A 14 10.56 -13.90 -22.89
CA MET A 14 9.20 -14.33 -22.51
C MET A 14 9.10 -14.63 -21.02
N LYS A 15 10.10 -15.34 -20.46
CA LYS A 15 10.16 -15.62 -19.01
C LYS A 15 10.27 -14.34 -18.18
N ALA A 16 11.16 -13.41 -18.57
CA ALA A 16 11.32 -12.14 -17.86
C ALA A 16 10.04 -11.30 -17.88
N LYS A 17 9.33 -11.26 -19.02
CA LYS A 17 8.05 -10.58 -19.12
C LYS A 17 6.99 -11.22 -18.22
N ALA A 18 6.86 -12.54 -18.25
CA ALA A 18 5.90 -13.26 -17.40
C ALA A 18 6.14 -13.01 -15.90
N VAL A 19 7.40 -13.04 -15.45
CA VAL A 19 7.77 -12.73 -14.05
C VAL A 19 7.39 -11.29 -13.69
N SER A 20 7.66 -10.32 -14.57
CA SER A 20 7.30 -8.93 -14.36
C SER A 20 5.78 -8.70 -14.31
N ASP A 21 5.03 -9.39 -15.15
CA ASP A 21 3.56 -9.30 -15.19
C ASP A 21 2.93 -9.94 -13.94
N ILE A 22 3.48 -11.06 -13.45
CA ILE A 22 3.08 -11.67 -12.17
C ILE A 22 3.34 -10.71 -11.01
N ALA A 23 4.54 -10.15 -10.90
CA ALA A 23 4.88 -9.22 -9.83
C ALA A 23 3.98 -7.98 -9.84
N ALA A 24 3.70 -7.41 -11.02
CA ALA A 24 2.79 -6.29 -11.17
C ALA A 24 1.36 -6.64 -10.74
N SER A 25 0.84 -7.80 -11.17
CA SER A 25 -0.49 -8.28 -10.77
C SER A 25 -0.57 -8.53 -9.26
N SER A 26 0.44 -9.17 -8.68
CA SER A 26 0.54 -9.40 -7.24
C SER A 26 0.54 -8.09 -6.46
N ALA A 27 1.36 -7.11 -6.87
CA ALA A 27 1.38 -5.80 -6.21
C ALA A 27 0.03 -5.09 -6.31
N PHE A 28 -0.65 -5.20 -7.45
CA PHE A 28 -1.95 -4.58 -7.67
C PHE A 28 -3.07 -5.18 -6.81
N TRP A 29 -3.07 -6.49 -6.58
CA TRP A 29 -4.15 -7.17 -5.84
C TRP A 29 -3.86 -7.35 -4.35
N ILE A 30 -2.61 -7.66 -3.98
CA ILE A 30 -2.25 -7.93 -2.59
C ILE A 30 -2.28 -6.64 -1.77
N ASN A 31 -1.67 -5.56 -2.27
CA ASN A 31 -1.54 -4.32 -1.50
C ASN A 31 -2.89 -3.72 -1.09
N PRO A 32 -3.89 -3.55 -1.97
CA PRO A 32 -5.18 -3.02 -1.55
C PRO A 32 -5.90 -3.91 -0.54
N VAL A 33 -5.73 -5.24 -0.61
CA VAL A 33 -6.26 -6.16 0.41
C VAL A 33 -5.57 -5.94 1.76
N LEU A 34 -4.25 -5.77 1.76
CA LEU A 34 -3.47 -5.47 2.96
C LEU A 34 -3.71 -4.05 3.52
N ALA A 35 -4.40 -3.16 2.79
CA ALA A 35 -4.89 -1.88 3.32
C ALA A 35 -6.31 -1.96 3.90
N THR A 36 -6.85 -3.16 4.09
CA THR A 36 -8.14 -3.39 4.76
C THR A 36 -7.93 -4.10 6.10
N ASP A 37 -9.02 -4.31 6.84
CA ASP A 37 -9.02 -5.12 8.07
C ASP A 37 -8.48 -6.55 7.90
N ALA A 38 -8.29 -7.02 6.66
CA ALA A 38 -7.64 -8.29 6.37
C ALA A 38 -6.19 -8.32 6.86
N ALA A 39 -5.47 -7.19 6.81
CA ALA A 39 -4.12 -7.11 7.36
C ALA A 39 -4.12 -7.30 8.88
N ILE A 40 -5.05 -6.66 9.60
CA ILE A 40 -5.18 -6.81 11.05
C ILE A 40 -5.46 -8.27 11.43
N GLN A 41 -6.35 -8.96 10.69
CA GLN A 41 -6.61 -10.38 10.94
C GLN A 41 -5.38 -11.25 10.67
N LEU A 42 -4.64 -10.94 9.60
CA LEU A 42 -3.43 -11.66 9.23
C LEU A 42 -2.31 -11.43 10.25
N ASP A 43 -2.10 -10.21 10.72
CA ASP A 43 -1.11 -9.88 11.76
C ASP A 43 -1.47 -10.56 13.09
N ARG A 44 -2.76 -10.57 13.48
CA ARG A 44 -3.20 -11.33 14.68
C ARG A 44 -2.91 -12.83 14.54
N TRP A 45 -3.24 -13.41 13.40
CA TRP A 45 -2.92 -14.82 13.13
C TRP A 45 -1.40 -15.07 13.14
N LEU A 46 -0.61 -14.19 12.52
CA LEU A 46 0.86 -14.26 12.53
C LEU A 46 1.42 -14.17 13.95
N THR A 47 0.84 -13.29 14.79
CA THR A 47 1.17 -13.20 16.21
C THR A 47 0.92 -14.52 16.91
N GLU A 48 -0.27 -15.10 16.76
CA GLU A 48 -0.66 -16.37 17.40
C GLU A 48 0.28 -17.52 17.03
N VAL A 49 0.62 -17.68 15.75
CA VAL A 49 1.51 -18.76 15.31
C VAL A 49 2.99 -18.51 15.65
N SER A 50 3.36 -17.26 15.95
CA SER A 50 4.73 -16.87 16.33
C SER A 50 4.94 -16.79 17.84
N GLN A 51 3.91 -17.07 18.65
CA GLN A 51 4.00 -17.04 20.10
C GLN A 51 5.06 -18.02 20.60
N SER A 52 6.00 -17.50 21.38
CA SER A 52 7.06 -18.27 22.02
C SER A 52 7.52 -17.57 23.29
N ALA A 53 8.23 -18.32 24.17
CA ALA A 53 8.78 -17.75 25.39
C ALA A 53 9.78 -16.62 25.08
N ALA A 54 9.82 -15.62 25.97
CA ALA A 54 10.78 -14.51 25.89
C ALA A 54 12.21 -15.02 26.08
N THR A 55 13.05 -14.75 25.09
CA THR A 55 14.48 -15.06 25.04
C THR A 55 15.30 -13.96 25.73
N VAL A 56 16.61 -14.15 25.81
CA VAL A 56 17.53 -13.10 26.29
C VAL A 56 17.51 -11.88 25.37
N TYR A 57 17.34 -12.09 24.06
CA TYR A 57 17.29 -11.02 23.07
C TYR A 57 16.02 -10.19 23.21
N ASP A 58 14.86 -10.84 23.38
CA ASP A 58 13.59 -10.14 23.61
C ASP A 58 13.69 -9.22 24.85
N LYS A 59 14.27 -9.75 25.94
CA LYS A 59 14.51 -8.98 27.16
C LYS A 59 15.54 -7.86 27.00
N ALA A 60 16.50 -8.01 26.08
CA ALA A 60 17.50 -6.98 25.80
C ALA A 60 16.88 -5.79 25.04
N LEU A 61 15.94 -6.06 24.13
CA LEU A 61 15.14 -5.02 23.47
C LEU A 61 14.24 -4.31 24.50
N ASP A 62 13.47 -5.08 25.27
CA ASP A 62 12.51 -4.56 26.27
C ASP A 62 13.17 -4.00 27.54
N GLY A 63 14.51 -3.97 27.66
CA GLY A 63 15.21 -3.74 28.92
C GLY A 63 14.79 -2.46 29.64
N VAL A 64 14.64 -1.36 28.89
CA VAL A 64 14.19 -0.06 29.41
C VAL A 64 12.74 -0.12 29.88
N TYR A 65 11.87 -0.82 29.15
CA TYR A 65 10.47 -1.02 29.53
C TYR A 65 10.35 -1.91 30.79
N LEU A 66 11.14 -2.97 30.89
CA LEU A 66 11.18 -3.87 32.05
C LEU A 66 11.67 -3.13 33.30
N ASP A 67 12.67 -2.26 33.18
CA ASP A 67 13.12 -1.41 34.29
C ASP A 67 12.06 -0.41 34.72
N ALA A 68 11.38 0.23 33.77
CA ALA A 68 10.26 1.12 34.08
C ALA A 68 9.10 0.37 34.77
N MET A 69 8.84 -0.88 34.40
CA MET A 69 7.83 -1.73 35.03
C MET A 69 8.14 -2.01 36.50
N ARG A 70 9.41 -2.24 36.86
CA ARG A 70 9.84 -2.48 38.25
C ARG A 70 9.56 -1.31 39.18
N VAL A 71 9.62 -0.08 38.67
CA VAL A 71 9.39 1.15 39.43
C VAL A 71 8.02 1.80 39.15
N GLY A 72 7.13 1.11 38.43
CA GLY A 72 5.76 1.57 38.16
C GLY A 72 5.65 2.77 37.21
N SER A 73 6.63 2.97 36.32
CA SER A 73 6.74 4.15 35.45
C SER A 73 6.49 3.90 33.96
N THR A 74 5.92 2.76 33.57
CA THR A 74 5.69 2.38 32.14
C THR A 74 4.86 3.39 31.35
N LYS A 75 3.99 4.18 32.00
CA LYS A 75 3.27 5.28 31.36
C LYS A 75 4.20 6.36 30.83
N ALA A 76 5.33 6.61 31.50
CA ALA A 76 6.36 7.54 31.04
C ALA A 76 7.09 7.04 29.78
N LEU A 77 6.90 5.77 29.41
CA LEU A 77 7.37 5.17 28.15
C LEU A 77 6.23 4.86 27.19
N GLY A 78 4.99 5.33 27.41
CA GLY A 78 3.88 5.11 26.47
C GLY A 78 3.12 3.79 26.64
N GLY A 79 3.42 2.99 27.67
CA GLY A 79 2.68 1.77 27.99
C GLY A 79 2.71 0.76 26.84
N ALA A 80 1.56 0.51 26.20
CA ALA A 80 1.47 -0.40 25.05
C ALA A 80 2.31 0.08 23.84
N TYR A 81 2.58 1.38 23.73
CA TYR A 81 3.34 2.00 22.63
C TYR A 81 4.84 2.08 22.89
N HIS A 82 5.36 1.41 23.93
CA HIS A 82 6.75 1.61 24.41
C HIS A 82 7.84 1.36 23.38
N ARG A 83 7.61 0.47 22.42
CA ARG A 83 8.56 0.16 21.35
C ARG A 83 9.01 1.40 20.59
N LEU A 84 8.13 2.39 20.42
CA LEU A 84 8.46 3.65 19.75
C LEU A 84 9.37 4.55 20.61
N PHE A 85 9.40 4.37 21.93
CA PHE A 85 9.96 5.35 22.88
C PHE A 85 11.14 4.85 23.72
N ASP A 86 11.33 3.54 23.84
CA ASP A 86 12.32 2.96 24.75
C ASP A 86 13.73 2.80 24.12
N GLY A 87 13.85 3.09 22.81
CA GLY A 87 15.11 3.01 22.06
C GLY A 87 15.62 1.57 21.92
N GLY A 88 14.74 0.57 22.02
CA GLY A 88 15.09 -0.85 21.90
C GLY A 88 14.71 -1.46 20.55
N HIS A 89 13.64 -0.98 19.92
CA HIS A 89 12.94 -1.73 18.87
C HIS A 89 13.11 -1.20 17.44
N ASP A 90 13.75 -0.05 17.20
CA ASP A 90 14.12 0.30 15.82
C ASP A 90 15.22 -0.65 15.32
N LEU A 91 15.30 -0.89 14.01
CA LEU A 91 16.19 -1.91 13.43
C LEU A 91 17.66 -1.75 13.85
N ALA A 92 18.16 -0.50 13.92
CA ALA A 92 19.56 -0.25 14.25
C ALA A 92 19.81 -0.44 15.75
N SER A 93 18.91 0.08 16.59
CA SER A 93 19.00 -0.06 18.04
C SER A 93 18.81 -1.51 18.48
N ALA A 94 17.84 -2.23 17.91
CA ALA A 94 17.60 -3.64 18.17
C ALA A 94 18.84 -4.50 17.83
N TRP A 95 19.52 -4.22 16.72
CA TRP A 95 20.78 -4.90 16.39
C TRP A 95 21.84 -4.66 17.46
N LYS A 96 21.98 -3.41 17.90
CA LYS A 96 22.91 -3.06 18.98
C LYS A 96 22.56 -3.80 20.28
N ARG A 97 21.29 -3.82 20.68
CA ARG A 97 20.80 -4.50 21.89
C ARG A 97 21.08 -6.00 21.85
N VAL A 98 20.87 -6.62 20.69
CA VAL A 98 21.10 -8.06 20.50
C VAL A 98 22.57 -8.41 20.64
N ARG A 99 23.48 -7.64 20.01
CA ARG A 99 24.93 -7.86 20.17
C ARG A 99 25.44 -7.63 21.58
N GLU A 100 24.78 -6.76 22.34
CA GLU A 100 25.13 -6.47 23.73
C GLU A 100 24.43 -7.42 24.73
N ALA A 101 23.58 -8.35 24.26
CA ALA A 101 22.74 -9.18 25.11
C ALA A 101 23.52 -10.26 25.88
N LEU A 102 24.54 -10.85 25.25
CA LEU A 102 25.40 -11.86 25.87
C LEU A 102 26.88 -11.59 25.52
N PRO A 103 27.80 -11.79 26.47
CA PRO A 103 29.22 -11.47 26.27
C PRO A 103 29.94 -12.41 25.29
N ASP A 104 29.45 -13.63 25.13
CA ASP A 104 30.12 -14.72 24.39
C ASP A 104 29.28 -15.23 23.20
N ASP A 105 28.33 -14.43 22.70
CA ASP A 105 27.52 -14.83 21.56
C ASP A 105 28.34 -14.91 20.27
N THR A 106 28.12 -15.99 19.51
CA THR A 106 28.61 -16.05 18.14
C THR A 106 27.78 -15.13 17.24
N PHE A 107 28.40 -14.64 16.16
CA PHE A 107 27.69 -13.85 15.16
C PHE A 107 26.40 -14.52 14.62
N GLY A 108 26.41 -15.86 14.50
CA GLY A 108 25.21 -16.61 14.07
C GLY A 108 24.07 -16.54 15.09
N GLN A 109 24.38 -16.56 16.39
CA GLN A 109 23.41 -16.38 17.46
C GLN A 109 22.88 -14.95 17.49
N GLU A 110 23.74 -13.94 17.30
CA GLU A 110 23.31 -12.54 17.17
C GLU A 110 22.33 -12.36 16.00
N VAL A 111 22.65 -12.88 14.81
CA VAL A 111 21.76 -12.79 13.64
C VAL A 111 20.43 -13.51 13.90
N SER A 112 20.47 -14.73 14.43
CA SER A 112 19.25 -15.48 14.73
C SER A 112 18.41 -14.82 15.82
N GLY A 113 19.05 -14.28 16.85
CA GLY A 113 18.40 -13.57 17.95
C GLY A 113 17.73 -12.29 17.48
N TYR A 114 18.43 -11.52 16.65
CA TYR A 114 17.91 -10.30 16.04
C TYR A 114 16.71 -10.57 15.15
N LEU A 115 16.81 -11.53 14.22
CA LEU A 115 15.69 -11.87 13.33
C LEU A 115 14.49 -12.39 14.11
N SER A 116 14.70 -13.20 15.14
CA SER A 116 13.63 -13.73 15.99
C SER A 116 12.92 -12.62 16.77
N ALA A 117 13.66 -11.72 17.42
CA ALA A 117 13.10 -10.63 18.21
C ALA A 117 12.33 -9.64 17.34
N ILE A 118 12.93 -9.18 16.24
CA ILE A 118 12.29 -8.32 15.23
C ILE A 118 11.04 -8.99 14.65
N TRP A 119 11.09 -10.29 14.35
CA TRP A 119 9.92 -11.02 13.84
C TRP A 119 8.76 -10.98 14.83
N LYS A 120 9.01 -11.23 16.12
CA LYS A 120 7.96 -11.18 17.15
C LYS A 120 7.32 -9.81 17.28
N ASP A 121 8.07 -8.74 17.06
CA ASP A 121 7.53 -7.38 17.11
C ASP A 121 6.75 -7.01 15.87
N VAL A 122 7.29 -7.32 14.67
CA VAL A 122 6.70 -6.93 13.39
C VAL A 122 5.38 -7.66 13.12
N VAL A 123 5.21 -8.89 13.62
CA VAL A 123 3.95 -9.62 13.45
C VAL A 123 2.83 -9.13 14.38
N THR A 124 3.12 -8.28 15.37
CA THR A 124 2.04 -7.72 16.20
C THR A 124 1.37 -6.55 15.48
N PRO A 125 0.11 -6.23 15.82
CA PRO A 125 -0.55 -5.03 15.32
C PRO A 125 0.15 -3.71 15.69
N MET A 126 1.04 -3.72 16.69
CA MET A 126 1.82 -2.53 17.09
C MET A 126 3.06 -2.33 16.21
N GLY A 127 3.45 -3.37 15.47
CA GLY A 127 4.58 -3.37 14.55
C GLY A 127 5.93 -3.04 15.19
N LEU A 128 6.83 -2.62 14.32
CA LEU A 128 8.17 -2.11 14.63
C LEU A 128 8.25 -0.62 14.29
N PRO A 129 8.93 0.19 15.12
CA PRO A 129 9.23 1.56 14.77
C PRO A 129 10.24 1.63 13.61
N VAL A 130 10.02 2.55 12.68
CA VAL A 130 11.03 2.88 11.66
C VAL A 130 12.24 3.55 12.32
N ILE A 131 11.98 4.41 13.31
CA ILE A 131 12.95 5.06 14.19
C ILE A 131 12.32 5.25 15.57
N SER A 132 13.12 5.21 16.63
CA SER A 132 12.63 5.58 17.97
C SER A 132 12.50 7.09 18.13
N PHE A 133 11.53 7.50 18.95
CA PHE A 133 11.23 8.90 19.27
C PHE A 133 11.40 9.18 20.76
N ASP A 134 11.77 10.42 21.09
CA ASP A 134 11.58 10.91 22.45
C ASP A 134 10.09 11.08 22.72
N LYS A 135 9.60 10.49 23.81
CA LYS A 135 8.17 10.50 24.14
C LYS A 135 7.63 11.91 24.34
N GLY A 136 8.36 12.77 25.06
CA GLY A 136 7.89 14.13 25.35
C GLY A 136 7.71 14.95 24.07
N ARG A 137 8.65 14.83 23.13
CA ARG A 137 8.54 15.47 21.81
C ARG A 137 7.41 14.87 20.97
N TYR A 138 7.26 13.55 20.99
CA TYR A 138 6.19 12.88 20.28
C TYR A 138 4.81 13.32 20.79
N ASP A 139 4.60 13.31 22.11
CA ASP A 139 3.36 13.75 22.74
C ASP A 139 3.03 15.21 22.37
N ALA A 140 4.02 16.11 22.40
CA ALA A 140 3.81 17.51 22.03
C ALA A 140 3.40 17.68 20.56
N VAL A 141 4.00 16.91 19.65
CA VAL A 141 3.63 16.91 18.23
C VAL A 141 2.23 16.32 18.04
N ALA A 142 1.93 15.18 18.68
CA ALA A 142 0.63 14.53 18.62
C ALA A 142 -0.48 15.45 19.15
N GLU A 143 -0.26 16.11 20.28
CA GLU A 143 -1.20 17.08 20.84
C GLU A 143 -1.42 18.27 19.90
N GLY A 144 -0.35 18.84 19.34
CA GLY A 144 -0.45 19.95 18.39
C GLY A 144 -1.22 19.57 17.13
N LEU A 145 -0.97 18.39 16.56
CA LEU A 145 -1.67 17.89 15.37
C LEU A 145 -3.13 17.52 15.68
N GLN A 146 -3.41 16.97 16.86
CA GLN A 146 -4.77 16.68 17.31
C GLN A 146 -5.59 17.95 17.44
N GLN A 147 -5.02 19.01 18.03
CA GLN A 147 -5.69 20.30 18.22
C GLN A 147 -5.91 21.07 16.91
N THR A 148 -4.97 20.98 15.97
CA THR A 148 -5.01 21.76 14.72
C THR A 148 -5.69 21.06 13.56
N LEU A 149 -5.48 19.75 13.43
CA LEU A 149 -5.90 18.96 12.27
C LEU A 149 -6.78 17.76 12.64
N GLY A 150 -6.99 17.49 13.93
CA GLY A 150 -7.77 16.34 14.37
C GLY A 150 -7.06 14.99 14.20
N VAL A 151 -5.74 15.00 13.96
CA VAL A 151 -4.94 13.77 13.78
C VAL A 151 -4.75 13.10 15.15
N SER A 152 -5.13 11.83 15.26
CA SER A 152 -5.02 11.09 16.51
C SER A 152 -3.59 10.63 16.80
N TYR A 153 -3.34 10.33 18.08
CA TYR A 153 -2.07 9.78 18.54
C TYR A 153 -1.72 8.46 17.84
N GLU A 154 -2.73 7.59 17.69
CA GLU A 154 -2.64 6.28 17.04
C GLU A 154 -2.34 6.43 15.54
N TRP A 155 -2.99 7.39 14.87
CA TRP A 155 -2.71 7.67 13.46
C TRP A 155 -1.24 8.05 13.25
N LEU A 156 -0.70 8.91 14.12
CA LEU A 156 0.72 9.29 14.06
C LEU A 156 1.64 8.11 14.40
N TYR A 157 1.17 7.19 15.25
CA TYR A 157 1.94 6.02 15.67
C TYR A 157 2.03 5.02 14.51
N ASP A 158 0.91 4.74 13.85
CA ASP A 158 0.84 3.87 12.68
C ASP A 158 1.75 4.41 11.57
N LEU A 159 1.79 5.72 11.35
CA LEU A 159 2.70 6.35 10.40
C LEU A 159 4.20 6.17 10.74
N ALA A 160 4.53 6.02 12.03
CA ALA A 160 5.90 5.88 12.52
C ALA A 160 6.35 4.42 12.67
N THR A 161 5.43 3.47 12.50
CA THR A 161 5.67 2.04 12.68
C THR A 161 5.31 1.26 11.41
N PHE A 162 5.69 -0.02 11.36
CA PHE A 162 5.22 -0.91 10.31
C PHE A 162 5.03 -2.34 10.83
N THR A 163 4.03 -3.04 10.30
CA THR A 163 3.78 -4.46 10.59
C THR A 163 4.36 -5.40 9.53
N ALA A 164 4.25 -6.72 9.76
CA ALA A 164 4.72 -7.76 8.86
C ALA A 164 4.00 -7.66 7.51
N THR A 165 2.68 -7.48 7.54
CA THR A 165 1.87 -7.33 6.34
C THR A 165 2.23 -6.07 5.57
N GLU A 166 2.51 -4.97 6.26
CA GLU A 166 2.98 -3.72 5.65
C GLU A 166 4.35 -3.88 5.00
N GLY A 167 5.29 -4.57 5.66
CA GLY A 167 6.59 -4.91 5.10
C GLY A 167 6.48 -5.78 3.84
N ILE A 168 5.60 -6.79 3.85
CA ILE A 168 5.31 -7.64 2.69
C ILE A 168 4.71 -6.82 1.55
N GLY A 169 3.73 -5.97 1.84
CA GLY A 169 3.11 -5.08 0.85
C GLY A 169 4.13 -4.18 0.17
N ALA A 170 4.99 -3.54 0.97
CA ALA A 170 6.08 -2.71 0.49
C ALA A 170 7.09 -3.48 -0.39
N LEU A 171 7.50 -4.68 0.04
CA LEU A 171 8.40 -5.54 -0.74
C LEU A 171 7.80 -5.94 -2.09
N VAL A 172 6.55 -6.41 -2.09
CA VAL A 172 5.85 -6.80 -3.33
C VAL A 172 5.68 -5.59 -4.25
N GLY A 173 5.33 -4.43 -3.70
CA GLY A 173 5.25 -3.17 -4.46
C GLY A 173 6.59 -2.76 -5.07
N ALA A 174 7.67 -2.82 -4.28
CA ALA A 174 9.02 -2.49 -4.74
C ALA A 174 9.47 -3.42 -5.88
N LEU A 175 9.29 -4.73 -5.72
CA LEU A 175 9.63 -5.72 -6.74
C LEU A 175 8.85 -5.48 -8.04
N ALA A 176 7.56 -5.18 -7.95
CA ALA A 176 6.75 -4.85 -9.12
C ALA A 176 7.30 -3.62 -9.86
N LEU A 177 7.63 -2.54 -9.15
CA LEU A 177 8.20 -1.34 -9.76
C LEU A 177 9.59 -1.60 -10.37
N VAL A 178 10.47 -2.31 -9.66
CA VAL A 178 11.83 -2.63 -10.15
C VAL A 178 11.76 -3.49 -11.42
N LEU A 179 10.90 -4.51 -11.45
CA LEU A 179 10.75 -5.39 -12.62
C LEU A 179 10.09 -4.67 -13.80
N LYS A 180 9.21 -3.69 -13.54
CA LYS A 180 8.58 -2.86 -14.57
C LYS A 180 9.40 -1.60 -14.92
N TRP A 181 10.51 -1.33 -14.24
CA TRP A 181 11.24 -0.04 -14.28
C TRP A 181 11.67 0.42 -15.68
N ARG A 182 12.03 -0.53 -16.54
CA ARG A 182 12.53 -0.28 -17.91
C ARG A 182 11.48 -0.48 -19.00
N GLN A 183 10.24 -0.82 -18.65
CA GLN A 183 9.22 -1.08 -19.66
C GLN A 183 8.70 0.24 -20.25
N ALA A 184 8.51 0.28 -21.57
CA ALA A 184 7.99 1.45 -22.29
C ALA A 184 6.49 1.72 -21.99
N GLN A 185 5.83 0.86 -21.22
CA GLN A 185 4.40 0.89 -20.95
C GLN A 185 4.09 1.86 -19.80
N VAL A 186 4.20 3.17 -20.06
CA VAL A 186 4.02 4.23 -19.06
C VAL A 186 2.70 4.11 -18.31
N LYS A 187 1.61 3.79 -19.02
CA LYS A 187 0.28 3.60 -18.41
C LYS A 187 0.26 2.46 -17.39
N GLU A 188 0.82 1.29 -17.71
CA GLU A 188 0.85 0.14 -16.79
C GLU A 188 1.69 0.43 -15.54
N PHE A 189 2.88 1.03 -15.74
CA PHE A 189 3.74 1.41 -14.61
C PHE A 189 3.03 2.41 -13.69
N SER A 190 2.41 3.42 -14.28
CA SER A 190 1.65 4.46 -13.56
C SER A 190 0.41 3.89 -12.85
N GLU A 191 -0.21 2.85 -13.40
CA GLU A 191 -1.33 2.16 -12.77
C GLU A 191 -0.92 1.40 -11.51
N ILE A 192 0.25 0.76 -11.50
CA ILE A 192 0.80 0.15 -10.30
C ILE A 192 1.06 1.25 -9.25
N VAL A 193 1.72 2.34 -9.64
CA VAL A 193 2.02 3.46 -8.73
C VAL A 193 0.74 4.06 -8.15
N GLY A 194 -0.30 4.25 -8.96
CA GLY A 194 -1.59 4.79 -8.52
C GLY A 194 -2.31 3.87 -7.53
N ALA A 195 -2.26 2.56 -7.75
CA ALA A 195 -2.84 1.58 -6.83
C ALA A 195 -2.09 1.54 -5.50
N LEU A 196 -0.74 1.45 -5.54
CA LEU A 196 0.12 1.45 -4.36
C LEU A 196 0.02 2.76 -3.57
N GLY A 197 -0.16 3.90 -4.25
CA GLY A 197 -0.31 5.20 -3.59
C GLY A 197 -1.54 5.27 -2.70
N VAL A 198 -2.68 4.77 -3.19
CA VAL A 198 -3.91 4.67 -2.37
C VAL A 198 -3.70 3.71 -1.21
N THR A 199 -3.06 2.55 -1.43
CA THR A 199 -2.74 1.61 -0.37
C THR A 199 -1.89 2.27 0.72
N ALA A 200 -0.77 2.91 0.35
CA ALA A 200 0.15 3.53 1.30
C ALA A 200 -0.52 4.61 2.14
N MET A 201 -1.43 5.38 1.53
CA MET A 201 -2.18 6.42 2.23
C MET A 201 -3.20 5.84 3.21
N VAL A 202 -3.94 4.80 2.82
CA VAL A 202 -4.98 4.21 3.68
C VAL A 202 -4.37 3.41 4.82
N SER A 203 -3.33 2.64 4.55
CA SER A 203 -2.69 1.82 5.58
C SER A 203 -1.65 2.60 6.40
N LEU A 204 -1.34 3.84 6.03
CA LEU A 204 -0.26 4.65 6.64
C LEU A 204 1.13 4.00 6.61
N ASN A 205 1.36 3.07 5.68
CA ASN A 205 2.58 2.27 5.60
C ASN A 205 3.79 3.14 5.18
N PRO A 206 4.74 3.44 6.08
CA PRO A 206 5.83 4.37 5.79
C PRO A 206 6.82 3.80 4.75
N ILE A 207 6.99 2.47 4.70
CA ILE A 207 7.92 1.83 3.76
C ILE A 207 7.33 1.86 2.35
N LEU A 208 6.05 1.51 2.20
CA LEU A 208 5.37 1.56 0.91
C LEU A 208 5.25 3.01 0.41
N ALA A 209 5.09 4.00 1.30
CA ALA A 209 5.11 5.42 0.92
C ALA A 209 6.41 5.81 0.20
N VAL A 210 7.59 5.35 0.68
CA VAL A 210 8.88 5.58 -0.01
C VAL A 210 8.87 4.94 -1.40
N VAL A 211 8.38 3.70 -1.51
CA VAL A 211 8.27 2.98 -2.79
C VAL A 211 7.38 3.76 -3.77
N VAL A 212 6.25 4.28 -3.30
CA VAL A 212 5.32 5.10 -4.10
C VAL A 212 5.98 6.40 -4.54
N VAL A 213 6.72 7.09 -3.67
CA VAL A 213 7.43 8.34 -4.04
C VAL A 213 8.44 8.08 -5.16
N LEU A 214 9.22 7.01 -5.07
CA LEU A 214 10.17 6.61 -6.12
C LEU A 214 9.44 6.26 -7.43
N GLY A 215 8.33 5.53 -7.34
CA GLY A 215 7.47 5.20 -8.48
C GLY A 215 6.83 6.44 -9.11
N ALA A 216 6.37 7.40 -8.30
CA ALA A 216 5.79 8.65 -8.77
C ALA A 216 6.83 9.53 -9.46
N ALA A 217 8.04 9.62 -8.89
CA ALA A 217 9.17 10.31 -9.54
C ALA A 217 9.50 9.70 -10.90
N ARG A 218 9.51 8.36 -11.00
CA ARG A 218 9.73 7.67 -12.28
C ARG A 218 8.58 7.89 -13.26
N THR A 219 7.33 7.84 -12.79
CA THR A 219 6.14 8.15 -13.59
C THR A 219 6.21 9.57 -14.16
N TYR A 220 6.63 10.53 -13.35
CA TYR A 220 6.86 11.91 -13.78
C TYR A 220 7.96 12.02 -14.84
N GLN A 221 9.09 11.31 -14.69
CA GLN A 221 10.13 11.28 -15.72
C GLN A 221 9.62 10.69 -17.04
N LEU A 222 8.84 9.62 -16.99
CA LEU A 222 8.27 8.98 -18.16
C LEU A 222 7.20 9.86 -18.84
N SER A 223 6.45 10.64 -18.07
CA SER A 223 5.39 11.52 -18.59
C SER A 223 5.91 12.68 -19.44
N GLN A 224 7.18 13.05 -19.27
CA GLN A 224 7.86 14.08 -20.08
C GLN A 224 8.22 13.60 -21.50
N GLN A 225 8.09 12.30 -21.79
CA GLN A 225 8.26 11.79 -23.15
C GLN A 225 7.07 12.19 -24.02
N LYS A 226 7.32 12.43 -25.32
CA LYS A 226 6.29 12.86 -26.27
C LYS A 226 5.09 11.90 -26.24
N ASP A 227 3.89 12.46 -26.05
CA ASP A 227 2.61 11.75 -25.97
C ASP A 227 2.41 10.77 -24.78
N ALA A 228 3.35 10.68 -23.83
CA ALA A 228 3.28 9.75 -22.69
C ALA A 228 2.48 10.29 -21.49
N GLY A 229 2.35 11.61 -21.34
CA GLY A 229 1.74 12.22 -20.15
C GLY A 229 0.27 11.86 -19.91
N LYS A 230 -0.53 11.75 -20.98
CA LYS A 230 -1.93 11.28 -20.88
C LYS A 230 -2.01 9.82 -20.41
N GLY A 231 -1.08 8.98 -20.89
CA GLY A 231 -0.97 7.59 -20.47
C GLY A 231 -0.60 7.46 -18.99
N ALA A 232 0.34 8.28 -18.52
CA ALA A 232 0.74 8.34 -17.12
C ALA A 232 -0.43 8.73 -16.20
N LEU A 233 -1.07 9.87 -16.49
CA LEU A 233 -2.22 10.34 -15.70
C LEU A 233 -3.37 9.33 -15.70
N LYS A 234 -3.69 8.75 -16.87
CA LYS A 234 -4.73 7.74 -16.98
C LYS A 234 -4.40 6.48 -16.18
N GLY A 235 -3.14 6.04 -16.22
CA GLY A 235 -2.67 4.90 -15.42
C GLY A 235 -2.80 5.18 -13.93
N LEU A 236 -2.26 6.30 -13.45
CA LEU A 236 -2.39 6.72 -12.05
C LEU A 236 -3.87 6.70 -11.61
N LEU A 237 -4.74 7.36 -12.37
CA LEU A 237 -6.17 7.42 -12.04
C LEU A 237 -6.85 6.04 -12.09
N SER A 238 -6.55 5.18 -13.06
CA SER A 238 -7.16 3.84 -13.13
C SER A 238 -6.70 2.96 -11.98
N GLY A 239 -5.41 3.03 -11.63
CA GLY A 239 -4.84 2.32 -10.49
C GLY A 239 -5.44 2.75 -9.17
N SER A 240 -5.49 4.07 -8.94
CA SER A 240 -6.07 4.65 -7.73
C SER A 240 -7.57 4.36 -7.62
N ALA A 241 -8.33 4.49 -8.71
CA ALA A 241 -9.77 4.20 -8.72
C ALA A 241 -10.05 2.73 -8.40
N SER A 242 -9.31 1.80 -9.03
CA SER A 242 -9.47 0.37 -8.80
C SER A 242 -9.10 -0.02 -7.36
N SER A 243 -7.92 0.37 -6.88
CA SER A 243 -7.48 0.12 -5.49
C SER A 243 -8.44 0.72 -4.47
N GLY A 244 -8.78 2.01 -4.65
CA GLY A 244 -9.69 2.72 -3.76
C GLY A 244 -11.08 2.10 -3.72
N SER A 245 -11.60 1.62 -4.86
CA SER A 245 -12.89 0.93 -4.90
C SER A 245 -12.87 -0.43 -4.20
N LEU A 246 -11.74 -1.16 -4.24
CA LEU A 246 -11.57 -2.38 -3.47
C LEU A 246 -11.64 -2.06 -1.99
N ILE A 247 -10.75 -1.20 -1.51
CA ILE A 247 -10.62 -0.82 -0.10
C ILE A 247 -11.96 -0.29 0.42
N ALA A 248 -12.56 0.69 -0.27
CA ALA A 248 -13.82 1.30 0.16
C ALA A 248 -14.94 0.25 0.26
N THR A 249 -15.09 -0.61 -0.74
CA THR A 249 -16.11 -1.66 -0.73
C THR A 249 -15.87 -2.66 0.41
N SER A 250 -14.61 -3.05 0.63
CA SER A 250 -14.25 -3.99 1.68
C SER A 250 -14.53 -3.46 3.09
N LEU A 251 -14.36 -2.16 3.31
CA LEU A 251 -14.66 -1.52 4.60
C LEU A 251 -16.17 -1.24 4.77
N MET A 252 -16.93 -1.05 3.70
CA MET A 252 -18.37 -0.77 3.75
C MET A 252 -19.24 -2.01 3.96
N ILE A 253 -18.76 -3.19 3.54
CA ILE A 253 -19.50 -4.44 3.65
C ILE A 253 -19.23 -5.04 5.02
N GLY A 254 -20.19 -4.90 5.93
CA GLY A 254 -20.15 -5.52 7.24
C GLY A 254 -20.20 -7.05 7.19
N GLY A 255 -19.75 -7.69 8.26
CA GLY A 255 -19.68 -9.15 8.38
C GLY A 255 -18.23 -9.65 8.46
N PRO A 256 -17.97 -10.92 8.07
CA PRO A 256 -16.61 -11.44 8.03
C PRO A 256 -15.76 -10.65 7.02
N VAL A 257 -14.56 -10.22 7.43
CA VAL A 257 -13.65 -9.40 6.61
C VAL A 257 -13.45 -9.94 5.19
N TRP A 258 -13.34 -11.27 5.04
CA TRP A 258 -13.17 -11.91 3.73
C TRP A 258 -14.35 -11.72 2.77
N VAL A 259 -15.57 -11.55 3.28
CA VAL A 259 -16.74 -11.25 2.44
C VAL A 259 -16.60 -9.85 1.83
N GLY A 260 -16.21 -8.87 2.65
CA GLY A 260 -15.91 -7.51 2.18
C GLY A 260 -14.76 -7.48 1.18
N VAL A 261 -13.68 -8.23 1.42
CA VAL A 261 -12.53 -8.36 0.49
C VAL A 261 -12.97 -8.92 -0.86
N ILE A 262 -13.72 -10.02 -0.87
CA ILE A 262 -14.19 -10.65 -2.12
C ILE A 262 -15.07 -9.68 -2.92
N ALA A 263 -16.02 -9.03 -2.26
CA ALA A 263 -16.87 -8.04 -2.90
C ALA A 263 -16.07 -6.83 -3.42
N GLY A 264 -15.08 -6.35 -2.66
CA GLY A 264 -14.17 -5.30 -3.10
C GLY A 264 -13.35 -5.68 -4.33
N VAL A 265 -12.85 -6.92 -4.40
CA VAL A 265 -12.17 -7.43 -5.60
C VAL A 265 -13.12 -7.40 -6.81
N VAL A 266 -14.37 -7.86 -6.65
CA VAL A 266 -15.37 -7.84 -7.74
C VAL A 266 -15.63 -6.41 -8.22
N VAL A 267 -15.89 -5.47 -7.29
CA VAL A 267 -16.11 -4.05 -7.65
C VAL A 267 -14.89 -3.45 -8.32
N SER A 268 -13.69 -3.72 -7.82
CA SER A 268 -12.43 -3.25 -8.39
C SER A 268 -12.21 -3.75 -9.82
N VAL A 269 -12.51 -5.02 -10.11
CA VAL A 269 -12.48 -5.57 -11.47
C VAL A 269 -13.46 -4.80 -12.39
N LEU A 270 -14.68 -4.51 -11.92
CA LEU A 270 -15.67 -3.78 -12.71
C LEU A 270 -15.22 -2.33 -12.98
N VAL A 271 -14.68 -1.65 -11.96
CA VAL A 271 -14.13 -0.29 -12.10
C VAL A 271 -12.97 -0.28 -13.09
N ARG A 272 -12.02 -1.23 -12.97
CA ARG A 272 -10.89 -1.37 -13.89
C ARG A 272 -11.34 -1.62 -15.34
N GLN A 273 -12.37 -2.44 -15.55
CA GLN A 273 -12.96 -2.66 -16.87
C GLN A 273 -13.64 -1.39 -17.41
N GLY A 274 -14.27 -0.60 -16.54
CA GLY A 274 -14.86 0.71 -16.87
C GLY A 274 -13.82 1.77 -17.25
N CYS A 275 -12.66 1.77 -16.61
CA CYS A 275 -11.54 2.69 -16.88
C CYS A 275 -10.73 2.33 -18.15
N SER A 276 -11.03 1.20 -18.80
CA SER A 276 -10.42 0.81 -20.08
C SER A 276 -10.85 1.72 -21.23
N ASP A 277 -9.95 2.01 -22.19
CA ASP A 277 -10.20 2.83 -23.38
C ASP A 277 -11.48 2.41 -24.13
N LYS A 278 -11.68 1.10 -24.31
CA LYS A 278 -12.86 0.54 -25.00
C LYS A 278 -14.20 0.86 -24.31
N SER A 279 -14.20 1.06 -22.99
CA SER A 279 -15.42 1.32 -22.22
C SER A 279 -15.76 2.82 -22.20
N LEU A 280 -14.75 3.68 -22.09
CA LEU A 280 -14.92 5.13 -22.22
C LEU A 280 -15.34 5.54 -23.63
N ASP A 281 -14.80 4.89 -24.67
CA ASP A 281 -15.21 5.12 -26.05
C ASP A 281 -16.66 4.64 -26.28
N ARG A 282 -17.06 3.49 -25.72
CA ARG A 282 -18.46 3.05 -25.75
C ARG A 282 -19.42 3.95 -24.98
N ILE A 283 -18.99 4.53 -23.85
CA ILE A 283 -19.80 5.48 -23.08
C ILE A 283 -19.93 6.80 -23.84
N LYS A 284 -18.85 7.30 -24.46
CA LYS A 284 -18.89 8.47 -25.34
C LYS A 284 -19.76 8.21 -26.58
N GLU A 285 -19.65 7.05 -27.19
CA GLU A 285 -20.45 6.66 -28.36
C GLU A 285 -21.94 6.52 -28.00
N ARG A 286 -22.25 5.93 -26.84
CA ARG A 286 -23.63 5.85 -26.32
C ARG A 286 -24.17 7.23 -25.92
N GLY A 287 -23.36 8.09 -25.31
CA GLY A 287 -23.71 9.48 -24.99
C GLY A 287 -23.95 10.34 -26.23
N SER A 288 -23.13 10.15 -27.27
CA SER A 288 -23.30 10.75 -28.60
C SER A 288 -24.62 10.32 -29.23
N LYS A 289 -24.90 9.00 -29.28
CA LYS A 289 -26.17 8.46 -29.79
C LYS A 289 -27.38 8.97 -29.00
N PHE A 290 -27.26 9.14 -27.68
CA PHE A 290 -28.32 9.68 -26.84
C PHE A 290 -28.59 11.18 -27.12
N CYS A 291 -27.53 11.98 -27.35
CA CYS A 291 -27.67 13.37 -27.79
C CYS A 291 -28.26 13.48 -29.19
N GLU A 292 -27.92 12.56 -30.10
CA GLU A 292 -28.43 12.52 -31.47
C GLU A 292 -29.93 12.17 -31.49
N ILE A 293 -30.36 11.19 -30.69
CA ILE A 293 -31.76 10.80 -30.52
C ILE A 293 -32.58 11.96 -29.93
N LYS A 294 -32.11 12.60 -28.85
CA LYS A 294 -32.80 13.77 -28.27
C LYS A 294 -32.80 14.97 -29.21
N GLY A 295 -31.74 15.18 -30.00
CA GLY A 295 -31.68 16.23 -31.01
C GLY A 295 -32.71 16.01 -32.13
N HIS A 296 -32.88 14.78 -32.60
CA HIS A 296 -33.91 14.43 -33.59
C HIS A 296 -35.34 14.60 -33.05
N GLU A 297 -35.59 14.23 -31.79
CA GLU A 297 -36.89 14.47 -31.15
C GLU A 297 -37.18 15.97 -30.94
N LEU A 298 -36.18 16.77 -30.57
CA LEU A 298 -36.31 18.22 -30.42
C LEU A 298 -36.59 18.91 -31.76
N ILE A 299 -35.90 18.49 -32.83
CA ILE A 299 -36.09 19.01 -34.19
C ILE A 299 -37.45 18.57 -34.77
N ALA A 300 -37.90 17.34 -34.49
CA ALA A 300 -39.21 16.85 -34.87
C ALA A 300 -40.33 17.60 -34.14
N GLY A 301 -40.17 17.85 -32.83
CA GLY A 301 -41.09 18.68 -32.04
C GLY A 301 -41.14 20.13 -32.53
N ALA A 302 -40.00 20.73 -32.87
CA ALA A 302 -39.93 22.08 -33.44
C ALA A 302 -40.59 22.17 -34.83
N ARG A 303 -40.42 21.15 -35.69
CA ARG A 303 -41.13 21.08 -36.98
C ARG A 303 -42.63 20.87 -36.85
N ALA A 304 -43.09 20.14 -35.84
CA ALA A 304 -44.51 19.95 -35.56
C ALA A 304 -45.19 21.23 -35.02
N LEU A 305 -44.43 22.11 -34.35
CA LEU A 305 -44.90 23.39 -33.82
C LEU A 305 -44.88 24.54 -34.85
N MET A 306 -44.04 24.48 -35.88
CA MET A 306 -43.92 25.57 -36.88
C MET A 306 -45.22 25.89 -37.67
N PRO A 307 -46.06 24.92 -38.07
CA PRO A 307 -47.33 25.22 -38.74
C PRO A 307 -48.33 25.97 -37.85
N ALA A 308 -48.21 25.86 -36.53
CA ALA A 308 -49.07 26.54 -35.55
C ALA A 308 -48.64 28.00 -35.27
N LEU A 309 -47.38 28.36 -35.57
CA LEU A 309 -46.82 29.70 -35.35
C LEU A 309 -46.85 30.60 -36.59
N VAL A 310 -47.07 30.05 -37.79
CA VAL A 310 -47.14 30.81 -39.06
C VAL A 310 -48.58 31.19 -39.45
N ARG A 311 -49.59 30.80 -38.66
CA ARG A 311 -50.98 31.29 -38.75
C ARG A 311 -51.33 32.17 -37.55
N LYS A 312 -50.71 33.34 -37.48
CA LYS A 312 -51.28 34.55 -36.85
C LYS A 312 -50.86 35.76 -37.66
#